data_AF-A0A167V9I3-F1
#
_entry.id   AF-A0A167V9I3-F1
#
_cell.length_a   1.000
_cell.length_b   1.000
_cell.length_c   1.000
_cell.angle_alpha   90.00
_cell.angle_beta   90.00
_cell.angle_gamma   90.00
#
_symmetry.space_group_name_H-M   'P 1'
#
loop_
_entity.id
_entity.type
_entity.pdbx_description
1 polymer ?
#
loop_
_entity_poly.entity_id
_entity_poly.type
_entity_poly.pdbx_seq_one_letter_code
_entity_poly.pdbx_strand_id
1 'polypeptide(L)'
;MEVMESCCLTAPKVYMTQSDMLKRIASPVNLTTMGMAPSGAFRGAADQLRGAHVLSIAQLLDRGVQCMVHIIFRDRDWVCNWMDGGRISSLAARFLVSD
;
A
#
# COMPACT_ATOMS: atom_id res chain seq x y z
N MET A 1 -9.97 -18.68 -9.08
CA MET A 1 -8.68 -17.95 -9.07
C MET A 1 -8.03 -18.22 -7.72
N GLU A 2 -7.48 -19.42 -7.56
CA GLU A 2 -6.68 -19.83 -6.41
C GLU A 2 -5.23 -19.49 -6.73
N VAL A 3 -4.85 -18.24 -6.52
CA VAL A 3 -3.44 -17.86 -6.51
C VAL A 3 -3.28 -16.89 -5.37
N MET A 4 -2.95 -17.39 -4.18
CA MET A 4 -2.19 -16.70 -3.12
C MET A 4 -2.36 -17.39 -1.75
N GLU A 5 -1.95 -18.65 -1.65
CA GLU A 5 -1.21 -19.05 -0.46
C GLU A 5 0.25 -19.19 -0.87
N SER A 6 0.96 -18.07 -0.89
CA SER A 6 2.42 -18.12 -0.86
C SER A 6 2.82 -18.80 0.45
N CYS A 7 3.83 -19.67 0.41
CA CYS A 7 4.43 -20.29 1.60
C CYS A 7 4.73 -19.27 2.71
N CYS A 8 5.04 -18.02 2.35
CA CYS A 8 5.32 -16.93 3.27
C CYS A 8 4.09 -16.37 4.02
N LEU A 9 2.87 -16.58 3.51
CA LEU A 9 1.63 -16.06 4.12
C LEU A 9 0.91 -17.11 4.97
N THR A 10 1.25 -18.39 4.83
CA THR A 10 0.62 -19.48 5.59
C THR A 10 0.94 -19.38 7.08
N ALA A 11 2.20 -19.15 7.45
CA ALA A 11 2.60 -19.10 8.86
C ALA A 11 1.94 -17.94 9.64
N PRO A 12 1.94 -16.68 9.14
CA PRO A 12 1.20 -15.59 9.79
C PRO A 12 -0.30 -15.84 9.88
N LYS A 13 -0.91 -16.40 8.81
CA LYS A 13 -2.34 -16.71 8.78
C LYS A 13 -2.72 -17.73 9.86
N VAL A 14 -1.95 -18.81 9.99
CA VAL A 14 -2.19 -19.84 11.01
C VAL A 14 -1.97 -19.30 12.42
N TYR A 15 -0.97 -18.44 12.65
CA TYR A 15 -0.75 -17.84 13.97
C TYR A 15 -1.92 -16.93 14.38
N MET A 16 -2.42 -16.10 13.47
CA MET A 16 -3.51 -15.14 13.75
C MET A 16 -4.92 -15.76 13.73
N THR A 17 -5.05 -17.09 13.70
CA THR A 17 -6.33 -17.81 13.90
C THR A 17 -6.35 -18.62 15.19
N GLN A 18 -5.25 -18.63 15.96
CA GLN A 18 -5.20 -19.32 17.24
C GLN A 18 -6.10 -18.63 18.27
N SER A 19 -6.86 -19.41 19.04
CA SER A 19 -7.81 -18.88 20.02
C SER A 19 -7.15 -18.06 21.13
N ASP A 20 -5.94 -18.45 21.57
CA ASP A 20 -5.16 -17.67 22.54
C ASP A 20 -4.76 -16.31 21.97
N MET A 21 -4.30 -16.29 20.71
CA MET A 21 -3.91 -15.06 20.02
C MET A 21 -5.12 -14.13 19.84
N LEU A 22 -6.26 -14.66 19.38
CA LEU A 22 -7.49 -13.88 19.21
C LEU A 22 -8.00 -13.28 20.53
N LYS A 23 -7.93 -14.04 21.64
CA LYS A 23 -8.25 -13.54 22.98
C LYS A 23 -7.32 -12.41 23.41
N ARG A 24 -6.01 -12.53 23.15
CA ARG A 24 -5.01 -11.50 23.50
C ARG A 24 -5.23 -10.18 22.76
N ILE A 25 -5.62 -10.24 21.48
CA ILE A 25 -5.89 -9.04 20.68
C ILE A 25 -7.37 -8.60 20.72
N ALA A 26 -8.19 -9.29 21.53
CA ALA A 26 -9.64 -9.08 21.62
C ALA A 26 -10.35 -9.07 20.24
N SER A 27 -9.87 -9.86 19.29
CA SER A 27 -10.50 -10.00 17.97
C SER A 27 -11.55 -11.10 18.01
N PRO A 28 -12.79 -10.83 17.61
CA PRO A 28 -13.84 -11.85 17.54
C PRO A 28 -13.76 -12.70 16.27
N VAL A 29 -12.86 -12.38 15.32
CA VAL A 29 -12.82 -13.00 13.98
C VAL A 29 -11.40 -13.38 13.57
N ASN A 30 -11.34 -14.42 12.73
CA ASN A 30 -10.11 -14.94 12.14
C ASN A 30 -9.51 -13.98 11.10
N LEU A 31 -8.18 -13.94 11.02
CA LEU A 31 -7.49 -13.20 9.96
C LEU A 31 -7.76 -13.83 8.58
N THR A 32 -8.15 -12.98 7.63
CA THR A 32 -8.02 -13.24 6.20
C THR A 32 -7.08 -12.20 5.60
N THR A 33 -6.04 -12.63 4.89
CA THR A 33 -4.96 -11.75 4.40
C THR A 33 -5.41 -10.75 3.33
N MET A 34 -6.44 -11.10 2.55
CA MET A 34 -7.04 -10.21 1.54
C MET A 34 -8.56 -10.40 1.46
N GLY A 35 -9.30 -9.29 1.37
CA GLY A 35 -10.75 -9.29 1.21
C GLY A 35 -11.18 -9.16 -0.25
N MET A 36 -11.94 -10.14 -0.77
CA MET A 36 -12.42 -10.10 -2.16
C MET A 36 -13.50 -9.06 -2.40
N ALA A 37 -14.41 -8.87 -1.45
CA ALA A 37 -15.48 -7.87 -1.56
C ALA A 37 -14.96 -6.43 -1.71
N PRO A 38 -14.10 -5.90 -0.80
CA PRO A 38 -13.53 -4.57 -0.99
C PRO A 38 -12.63 -4.49 -2.22
N SER A 39 -11.85 -5.54 -2.54
CA SER A 39 -11.02 -5.58 -3.75
C SER A 39 -11.86 -5.43 -5.03
N GLY A 40 -12.97 -6.16 -5.11
CA GLY A 40 -13.92 -6.09 -6.23
C GLY A 40 -14.59 -4.72 -6.33
N ALA A 41 -15.00 -4.13 -5.21
CA ALA A 41 -15.60 -2.80 -5.19
C ALA A 41 -14.63 -1.70 -5.68
N PHE A 42 -13.38 -1.68 -5.17
CA PHE A 42 -12.35 -0.73 -5.60
C PHE A 42 -12.04 -0.86 -7.10
N ARG A 43 -11.94 -2.10 -7.59
CA ARG A 43 -11.70 -2.37 -9.01
C ARG A 43 -12.88 -1.97 -9.89
N GLY A 44 -14.10 -2.26 -9.45
CA GLY A 44 -15.34 -1.89 -10.15
C GLY A 44 -15.56 -0.37 -10.20
N ALA A 45 -15.14 0.34 -9.15
CA ALA A 45 -15.15 1.79 -9.12
C ALA A 45 -13.98 2.44 -9.87
N ALA A 46 -12.99 1.67 -10.34
CA ALA A 46 -11.74 2.13 -10.94
C ALA A 46 -10.92 3.08 -10.04
N ASP A 47 -10.95 2.86 -8.73
CA ASP A 47 -10.20 3.68 -7.76
C ASP A 47 -8.70 3.70 -8.02
N GLN A 48 -8.14 2.61 -8.56
CA GLN A 48 -6.72 2.51 -8.89
C GLN A 48 -6.27 3.52 -9.98
N LEU A 49 -7.20 4.05 -10.78
CA LEU A 49 -6.89 4.96 -11.89
C LEU A 49 -7.05 6.45 -11.55
N ARG A 50 -7.56 6.79 -10.36
CA ARG A 50 -7.90 8.19 -10.01
C ARG A 50 -6.70 9.13 -9.88
N GLY A 51 -5.46 8.62 -9.82
CA GLY A 51 -4.22 9.41 -9.97
C GLY A 51 -3.92 10.52 -8.94
N ALA A 52 -4.81 10.79 -8.00
CA ALA A 52 -4.75 11.94 -7.09
C ALA A 52 -3.61 11.89 -6.04
N HIS A 53 -2.94 10.74 -5.90
CA HIS A 53 -1.92 10.52 -4.86
C HIS A 53 -0.67 11.40 -5.07
N VAL A 54 -0.23 11.61 -6.31
CA VAL A 54 0.95 12.43 -6.62
C VAL A 54 0.70 13.90 -6.27
N LEU A 55 -0.48 14.42 -6.63
CA LEU A 55 -0.88 15.79 -6.29
C LEU A 55 -0.96 16.00 -4.77
N SER A 56 -1.46 15.00 -4.04
CA SER A 56 -1.54 15.05 -2.58
C SER A 56 -0.14 15.13 -1.94
N ILE A 57 0.84 14.40 -2.49
CA ILE A 57 2.24 14.47 -2.04
C ILE A 57 2.84 15.85 -2.32
N ALA A 58 2.61 16.41 -3.52
CA ALA A 58 3.06 17.77 -3.85
C ALA A 58 2.50 18.81 -2.86
N GLN A 59 1.19 18.76 -2.59
CA GLN A 59 0.54 19.65 -1.61
C GLN A 59 1.09 19.50 -0.20
N LEU A 60 1.52 18.30 0.21
CA LEU A 60 2.15 18.09 1.52
C LEU A 60 3.53 18.75 1.60
N LEU A 61 4.28 18.74 0.50
CA LEU A 61 5.58 19.40 0.41
C LEU A 61 5.44 20.94 0.35
N ASP A 62 4.41 21.46 -0.34
CA ASP A 62 4.11 22.90 -0.45
C ASP A 62 3.73 23.56 0.88
N ARG A 63 3.15 22.81 1.82
CA ARG A 63 2.59 23.36 3.07
C ARG A 63 3.64 23.92 4.04
N GLY A 64 4.94 23.83 3.74
CA GLY A 64 6.01 24.52 4.48
C GLY A 64 6.21 24.07 5.93
N VAL A 65 5.41 23.12 6.41
CA VAL A 65 5.71 22.33 7.61
C VAL A 65 6.96 21.51 7.28
N GLN A 66 7.85 21.28 8.23
CA GLN A 66 9.09 20.49 8.05
C GLN A 66 8.78 18.98 7.82
N CYS A 67 7.92 18.67 6.85
CA CYS A 67 7.49 17.32 6.49
C CYS A 67 8.44 16.77 5.45
N MET A 68 9.44 16.03 5.93
CA MET A 68 10.34 15.29 5.07
C MET A 68 9.61 14.04 4.54
N VAL A 69 9.39 13.98 3.23
CA VAL A 69 8.77 12.82 2.58
C VAL A 69 9.86 11.89 2.07
N HIS A 70 9.90 10.67 2.62
CA HIS A 70 10.77 9.60 2.15
C HIS A 70 9.95 8.56 1.38
N ILE A 71 10.32 8.29 0.13
CA ILE A 71 9.71 7.24 -0.69
C ILE A 71 10.78 6.18 -0.95
N ILE A 72 10.51 4.95 -0.52
CA ILE A 72 11.45 3.84 -0.56
C ILE A 72 10.86 2.75 -1.45
N PHE A 73 11.65 2.28 -2.41
CA PHE A 73 11.29 1.18 -3.29
C PHE A 73 12.25 0.02 -3.12
N ARG A 74 11.76 -1.20 -3.36
CA ARG A 74 12.59 -2.40 -3.38
C ARG A 74 13.03 -2.70 -4.81
N ASP A 75 14.29 -3.08 -4.97
CA ASP A 75 14.91 -3.39 -6.26
C ASP A 75 14.32 -4.63 -6.97
N ARG A 76 13.69 -5.54 -6.21
CA ARG A 76 13.07 -6.77 -6.70
C ARG A 76 11.54 -6.79 -6.67
N ASP A 77 10.89 -5.68 -6.34
CA ASP A 77 9.44 -5.59 -6.49
C ASP A 77 9.12 -5.31 -7.97
N TRP A 78 8.45 -6.25 -8.64
CA TRP A 78 8.06 -6.08 -10.04
C TRP A 78 6.80 -5.23 -10.21
N VAL A 79 5.82 -5.38 -9.31
CA VAL A 79 4.50 -4.75 -9.44
C VAL A 79 4.61 -3.25 -9.18
N CYS A 80 5.40 -2.87 -8.18
CA CYS A 80 5.62 -1.48 -7.77
C CYS A 80 7.11 -1.13 -7.87
N ASN A 81 7.69 -1.33 -9.06
CA ASN A 81 9.13 -1.28 -9.23
C ASN A 81 9.75 0.11 -9.01
N TRP A 82 11.00 0.10 -8.57
CA TRP A 82 11.76 1.32 -8.25
C TRP A 82 12.05 2.22 -9.46
N MET A 83 12.03 1.68 -10.69
CA MET A 83 12.30 2.44 -11.91
C MET A 83 11.12 3.38 -12.22
N ASP A 84 9.92 2.82 -12.34
CA ASP A 84 8.70 3.57 -12.62
C ASP A 84 8.29 4.42 -11.41
N GLY A 85 8.35 3.84 -10.21
CA GLY A 85 8.04 4.54 -8.97
C GLY A 85 8.99 5.70 -8.69
N GLY A 86 10.29 5.51 -8.90
CA GLY A 86 11.31 6.56 -8.76
C GLY A 86 11.15 7.68 -9.79
N ARG A 87 10.80 7.35 -11.04
CA ARG A 87 10.51 8.35 -12.07
C ARG A 87 9.31 9.23 -11.69
N ILE A 88 8.19 8.64 -11.29
CA ILE A 88 6.98 9.42 -10.92
C ILE A 88 7.23 10.26 -9.66
N SER A 89 7.94 9.71 -8.69
CA SER A 89 8.23 10.40 -7.42
C SER A 89 9.18 11.59 -7.59
N SER A 90 10.20 11.46 -8.45
CA SER A 90 11.12 12.57 -8.76
C SER A 90 10.45 13.68 -9.59
N LEU A 91 9.50 13.33 -10.47
CA LEU A 91 8.66 14.29 -11.19
C LEU A 91 7.78 15.12 -10.24
N ALA A 92 7.23 14.50 -9.19
CA ALA A 92 6.43 15.18 -8.17
C ALA A 92 7.25 16.25 -7.41
N ALA A 93 8.52 15.96 -7.11
CA ALA A 93 9.42 16.92 -6.46
C ALA A 93 9.79 18.11 -7.37
N ARG A 94 9.89 17.90 -8.68
CA ARG A 94 10.28 18.95 -9.63
C ARG A 94 9.19 19.99 -9.87
N PHE A 95 7.91 19.63 -9.72
CA PHE A 95 6.80 20.59 -9.74
C PHE A 95 6.93 21.71 -8.69
N LEU A 96 7.64 21.45 -7.59
CA LEU A 96 7.84 22.39 -6.47
C LEU A 96 9.04 23.33 -6.67
N VAL A 97 9.91 23.04 -7.66
CA VAL A 97 11.16 23.79 -7.91
C VAL A 97 11.03 24.66 -9.16
N SER A 98 9.93 24.55 -9.89
CA SER A 98 9.68 25.29 -11.14
C SER A 98 8.83 26.55 -11.02
N ASP A 99 8.47 26.96 -9.80
CA ASP A 99 7.85 28.27 -9.50
C ASP A 99 8.83 29.20 -8.77
#